data_AF-A0A558CJC7-F1
#
_entry.id   AF-A0A558CJC7-F1
#
_cell.length_a   1.000
_cell.length_b   1.000
_cell.length_c   1.000
_cell.angle_alpha   90.00
_cell.angle_beta   90.00
_cell.angle_gamma   90.00
#
_symmetry.space_group_name_H-M   'P 1'
#
loop_
_entity.id
_entity.type
_entity.pdbx_description
1 polymer ?
#
loop_
_entity_poly.entity_id
_entity_poly.type
_entity_poly.pdbx_seq_one_letter_code
_entity_poly.pdbx_strand_id
1 'polypeptide(L)'
;MRRRTFLGGSVVTGTALAWGTAGSANASAAPGPEAGVHERVVRDARMEWHGLPTGWQDAPFLGNGSLTAQVHFGGRAGALSFAFGAAGEPLETPSGRLDLVLAGTPTTAVWEVDPWTAELTGTVTTTRGTVALSVLVPRGHDVLLARLHTTGGEEAAAFTTETGLPKGPWRERRSGTARLLVASPRAGDVAAVRDADYAEMVGRHLRWWQEFYTRSLVSVPDKTAQRFYWIQLYKAAALTRAPHALLTGSNHLDPGRDAVSAPGSRGPAVAIPGTGSKG
;
A
#
# COMPACT_ATOMS: atom_id res chain seq x y z
N MET A 1 1.27 57.91 16.84
CA MET A 1 1.57 56.51 17.19
C MET A 1 0.51 55.61 16.55
N ARG A 2 0.79 55.10 15.35
CA ARG A 2 1.04 53.69 14.98
C ARG A 2 -0.17 52.74 15.12
N ARG A 3 -0.75 52.42 13.95
CA ARG A 3 -1.72 51.36 13.64
C ARG A 3 -1.21 49.98 14.07
N ARG A 4 -2.13 49.10 14.48
CA ARG A 4 -2.06 47.65 14.21
C ARG A 4 -3.43 46.99 14.39
N THR A 5 -4.15 46.90 13.29
CA THR A 5 -5.32 46.02 13.11
C THR A 5 -4.78 44.63 12.79
N PHE A 6 -5.06 43.64 13.64
CA PHE A 6 -4.87 42.22 13.32
C PHE A 6 -6.20 41.68 12.79
N LEU A 7 -6.27 41.38 11.49
CA LEU A 7 -7.29 40.49 10.96
C LEU A 7 -6.94 39.07 11.41
N GLY A 8 -7.80 38.48 12.25
CA GLY A 8 -7.76 37.07 12.60
C GLY A 8 -8.12 36.23 11.37
N GLY A 9 -7.24 35.29 11.04
CA GLY A 9 -7.39 34.37 9.93
C GLY A 9 -8.61 33.46 10.11
N SER A 10 -9.37 33.32 9.02
CA SER A 10 -10.40 32.30 8.85
C SER A 10 -9.75 30.91 8.82
N VAL A 11 -10.05 30.10 9.84
CA VAL A 11 -9.79 28.66 9.85
C VAL A 11 -10.75 28.02 8.86
N VAL A 12 -10.21 27.49 7.75
CA VAL A 12 -10.97 26.58 6.88
C VAL A 12 -11.02 25.25 7.61
N THR A 13 -12.14 24.99 8.27
CA THR A 13 -12.45 23.69 8.87
C THR A 13 -12.62 22.69 7.72
N GLY A 14 -11.55 21.96 7.41
CA GLY A 14 -11.62 20.84 6.49
C GLY A 14 -12.58 19.80 7.04
N THR A 15 -13.75 19.68 6.43
CA THR A 15 -14.65 18.54 6.66
C THR A 15 -13.95 17.30 6.11
N ALA A 16 -13.25 16.57 6.98
CA ALA A 16 -12.91 15.18 6.73
C ALA A 16 -14.24 14.42 6.65
N LEU A 17 -14.76 14.25 5.44
CA LEU A 17 -15.80 13.26 5.19
C LEU A 17 -15.19 11.92 5.58
N ALA A 18 -15.71 11.29 6.63
CA ALA A 18 -15.46 9.89 6.91
C ALA A 18 -16.22 9.10 5.84
N TRP A 19 -15.51 8.42 4.94
CA TRP A 19 -16.13 7.69 3.84
C TRP A 19 -16.67 6.37 4.39
N GLY A 20 -17.99 6.30 4.47
CA GLY A 20 -18.72 5.10 4.85
C GLY A 20 -18.34 3.94 3.92
N THR A 21 -17.80 2.89 4.52
CA THR A 21 -17.94 1.55 3.98
C THR A 21 -19.43 1.24 4.00
N ALA A 22 -20.06 1.12 2.84
CA ALA A 22 -21.36 0.45 2.75
C ALA A 22 -21.09 -1.02 3.15
N GLY A 23 -21.20 -1.29 4.45
CA GLY A 23 -20.94 -2.58 5.05
C GLY A 23 -22.06 -3.56 4.71
N SER A 24 -21.69 -4.69 4.12
CA SER A 24 -22.36 -5.94 4.45
C SER A 24 -22.12 -6.19 5.93
N ALA A 25 -23.19 -6.14 6.73
CA ALA A 25 -23.16 -6.41 8.15
C ALA A 25 -22.89 -7.90 8.41
N ASN A 26 -21.61 -8.28 8.40
CA ASN A 26 -21.16 -9.36 9.25
C ASN A 26 -20.73 -8.72 10.56
N ALA A 27 -21.47 -8.99 11.63
CA ALA A 27 -21.09 -8.62 12.98
C ALA A 27 -19.78 -9.35 13.34
N SER A 28 -18.64 -8.77 12.95
CA SER A 28 -17.36 -9.14 13.52
C SER A 28 -17.35 -8.62 14.95
N ALA A 29 -17.17 -9.51 15.91
CA ALA A 29 -16.94 -9.14 17.31
C ALA A 29 -15.90 -8.02 17.37
N ALA A 30 -16.14 -7.03 18.23
CA ALA A 30 -15.18 -5.96 18.46
C ALA A 30 -13.82 -6.60 18.79
N PRO A 31 -12.74 -6.24 18.09
CA PRO A 31 -11.43 -6.79 18.37
C PRO A 31 -11.10 -6.60 19.85
N GLY A 32 -10.64 -7.67 20.51
CA GLY A 32 -10.21 -7.61 21.90
C GLY A 32 -9.08 -6.57 22.10
N PRO A 33 -8.79 -6.16 23.34
CA PRO A 33 -7.81 -5.10 23.62
C PRO A 33 -6.42 -5.35 23.01
N GLU A 34 -6.02 -6.61 22.83
CA GLU A 34 -4.78 -7.02 22.16
C GLU A 34 -4.76 -6.72 20.66
N ALA A 35 -5.87 -6.97 19.94
CA ALA A 35 -5.98 -6.65 18.52
C ALA A 35 -5.79 -5.15 18.26
N GLY A 36 -6.21 -4.29 19.20
CA GLY A 36 -5.95 -2.86 19.15
C GLY A 36 -4.49 -2.46 19.38
N VAL A 37 -3.68 -3.27 20.09
CA VAL A 37 -2.25 -2.99 20.30
C VAL A 37 -1.46 -3.13 18.99
N HIS A 38 -1.69 -4.21 18.25
CA HIS A 38 -1.02 -4.45 16.97
C HIS A 38 -1.30 -3.31 15.97
N GLU A 39 -2.57 -2.95 15.81
CA GLU A 39 -2.98 -1.86 14.93
C GLU A 39 -2.30 -0.54 15.29
N ARG A 40 -2.31 -0.15 16.58
CA ARG A 40 -1.68 1.11 17.03
C ARG A 40 -0.18 1.13 16.77
N VAL A 41 0.51 0.02 17.06
CA VAL A 41 1.97 -0.07 16.91
C VAL A 41 2.38 -0.01 15.44
N VAL A 42 1.63 -0.69 14.56
CA VAL A 42 1.93 -0.71 13.12
C VAL A 42 1.58 0.61 12.46
N ARG A 43 0.46 1.24 12.82
CA ARG A 43 0.05 2.55 12.28
C ARG A 43 0.98 3.69 12.69
N ASP A 44 1.72 3.55 13.79
CA ASP A 44 2.78 4.50 14.16
C ASP A 44 3.91 4.54 13.10
N ALA A 45 4.01 3.51 12.24
CA ALA A 45 4.94 3.41 11.12
C ALA A 45 4.33 3.81 9.76
N ARG A 46 3.19 4.53 9.76
CA ARG A 46 2.61 5.10 8.54
C ARG A 46 3.63 5.95 7.79
N MET A 47 3.64 5.82 6.47
CA MET A 47 4.51 6.59 5.60
C MET A 47 3.68 7.72 4.99
N GLU A 48 4.15 8.96 5.13
CA GLU A 48 3.44 10.15 4.67
C GLU A 48 4.29 10.94 3.66
N TRP A 49 3.60 11.53 2.70
CA TRP A 49 4.19 12.46 1.75
C TRP A 49 3.42 13.78 1.78
N HIS A 50 4.18 14.87 1.89
CA HIS A 50 3.68 16.25 1.87
C HIS A 50 4.31 17.00 0.69
N GLY A 51 4.07 16.47 -0.51
CA GLY A 51 4.71 16.92 -1.75
C GLY A 51 4.39 15.98 -2.92
N LEU A 52 4.74 16.41 -4.14
CA LEU A 52 4.53 15.64 -5.36
C LEU A 52 5.77 14.76 -5.59
N PRO A 53 5.76 13.43 -5.32
CA PRO A 53 6.88 12.60 -5.69
C PRO A 53 7.00 12.54 -7.21
N THR A 54 8.22 12.68 -7.72
CA THR A 54 8.48 12.93 -9.14
C THR A 54 9.12 11.74 -9.87
N GLY A 55 9.45 10.70 -9.13
CA GLY A 55 10.08 9.51 -9.67
C GLY A 55 9.73 8.26 -8.88
N TRP A 56 10.40 7.17 -9.23
CA TRP A 56 10.22 5.89 -8.54
C TRP A 56 10.95 5.86 -7.18
N GLN A 57 11.97 6.70 -7.00
CA GLN A 57 12.81 6.71 -5.78
C GLN A 57 12.05 7.25 -4.57
N ASP A 58 11.14 8.20 -4.79
CA ASP A 58 10.38 8.92 -3.76
C ASP A 58 8.90 8.56 -3.75
N ALA A 59 8.44 7.66 -4.62
CA ALA A 59 7.05 7.23 -4.70
C ALA A 59 6.62 6.35 -3.52
N PRO A 60 5.34 6.44 -3.10
CA PRO A 60 4.67 5.36 -2.39
C PRO A 60 4.83 4.02 -3.10
N PHE A 61 5.17 2.99 -2.34
CA PHE A 61 5.36 1.63 -2.82
C PHE A 61 4.28 0.70 -2.26
N LEU A 62 3.70 -0.10 -3.14
CA LEU A 62 2.62 -1.06 -2.85
C LEU A 62 3.00 -2.42 -3.45
N GLY A 63 2.48 -3.51 -2.88
CA GLY A 63 2.65 -4.82 -3.49
C GLY A 63 1.95 -5.94 -2.75
N ASN A 64 1.76 -7.05 -3.46
CA ASN A 64 1.13 -8.25 -2.93
C ASN A 64 2.01 -9.50 -3.02
N GLY A 65 3.30 -9.34 -3.25
CA GLY A 65 4.26 -10.42 -3.35
C GLY A 65 4.40 -11.08 -4.72
N SER A 66 3.53 -10.73 -5.67
CA SER A 66 3.63 -11.12 -7.09
C SER A 66 3.53 -9.93 -8.04
N LEU A 67 2.82 -8.88 -7.64
CA LEU A 67 2.74 -7.57 -8.29
C LEU A 67 3.22 -6.48 -7.33
N THR A 68 3.94 -5.51 -7.86
CA THR A 68 4.31 -4.26 -7.20
C THR A 68 3.76 -3.07 -7.94
N ALA A 69 3.55 -1.97 -7.23
CA ALA A 69 3.09 -0.73 -7.83
C ALA A 69 3.62 0.52 -7.11
N GLN A 70 3.65 1.62 -7.86
CA GLN A 70 4.06 2.94 -7.41
C GLN A 70 3.16 4.01 -8.02
N VAL A 71 2.93 5.08 -7.26
CA VAL A 71 2.16 6.24 -7.72
C VAL A 71 3.01 7.50 -7.59
N HIS A 72 3.29 8.17 -8.71
CA HIS A 72 4.13 9.37 -8.74
C HIS A 72 3.74 10.29 -9.89
N PHE A 73 4.24 11.51 -9.90
CA PHE A 73 4.16 12.41 -11.04
C PHE A 73 5.34 12.15 -11.97
N GLY A 74 5.11 11.78 -13.23
CA GLY A 74 6.22 11.51 -14.15
C GLY A 74 5.76 11.19 -15.57
N GLY A 75 6.69 11.10 -16.51
CA GLY A 75 6.42 10.79 -17.92
C GLY A 75 5.97 12.00 -18.74
N ARG A 76 4.78 12.56 -18.43
CA ARG A 76 4.25 13.79 -19.05
C ARG A 76 4.06 14.87 -17.97
N ALA A 77 4.39 16.12 -18.29
CA ALA A 77 4.24 17.23 -17.34
C ALA A 77 2.82 17.28 -16.76
N GLY A 78 2.70 17.09 -15.44
CA GLY A 78 1.43 17.13 -14.71
C GLY A 78 0.60 15.85 -14.70
N ALA A 79 1.09 14.73 -15.27
CA ALA A 79 0.37 13.46 -15.22
C ALA A 79 0.64 12.70 -13.91
N LEU A 80 -0.41 12.11 -13.34
CA LEU A 80 -0.33 11.19 -12.21
C LEU A 80 -0.17 9.77 -12.75
N SER A 81 0.99 9.18 -12.54
CA SER A 81 1.40 7.88 -13.06
C SER A 81 1.14 6.76 -12.07
N PHE A 82 0.51 5.70 -12.57
CA PHE A 82 0.36 4.41 -11.91
C PHE A 82 1.31 3.42 -12.59
N ALA A 83 2.47 3.21 -11.99
CA ALA A 83 3.49 2.27 -12.45
C ALA A 83 3.31 0.93 -11.73
N PHE A 84 3.33 -0.18 -12.46
CA PHE A 84 3.14 -1.51 -11.87
C PHE A 84 3.90 -2.58 -12.66
N GLY A 85 4.34 -3.63 -11.97
CA GLY A 85 5.11 -4.70 -12.59
C GLY A 85 5.17 -5.94 -11.71
N ALA A 86 5.74 -7.03 -12.23
CA ALA A 86 5.95 -8.22 -11.43
C ALA A 86 6.90 -7.94 -10.25
N ALA A 87 6.68 -8.61 -9.12
CA ALA A 87 7.59 -8.50 -7.99
C ALA A 87 9.02 -8.94 -8.40
N GLY A 88 10.00 -8.08 -8.10
CA GLY A 88 11.40 -8.25 -8.51
C GLY A 88 11.79 -7.52 -9.80
N GLU A 89 10.83 -6.96 -10.56
CA GLU A 89 11.17 -6.06 -11.66
C GLU A 89 11.79 -4.73 -11.16
N PRO A 90 12.70 -4.12 -11.94
CA PRO A 90 13.20 -2.79 -11.63
C PRO A 90 12.06 -1.76 -11.58
N LEU A 91 11.99 -1.02 -10.47
CA LEU A 91 10.98 0.01 -10.23
C LEU A 91 11.04 1.18 -11.22
N GLU A 92 12.21 1.40 -11.83
CA GLU A 92 12.48 2.43 -12.84
C GLU A 92 11.88 2.10 -14.22
N THR A 93 11.79 0.81 -14.54
CA THR A 93 11.33 0.31 -15.85
C THR A 93 10.25 -0.75 -15.65
N PRO A 94 9.09 -0.38 -15.09
CA PRO A 94 8.01 -1.31 -14.80
C PRO A 94 7.42 -1.86 -16.11
N SER A 95 6.95 -3.11 -16.07
CA SER A 95 6.24 -3.73 -17.21
C SER A 95 4.88 -3.10 -17.53
N GLY A 96 4.35 -2.22 -16.68
CA GLY A 96 3.12 -1.47 -16.93
C GLY A 96 3.14 -0.05 -16.38
N ARG A 97 2.55 0.86 -17.14
CA ARG A 97 2.31 2.26 -16.73
C ARG A 97 0.98 2.75 -17.28
N LEU A 98 0.19 3.43 -16.44
CA LEU A 98 -0.99 4.16 -16.86
C LEU A 98 -0.94 5.58 -16.29
N ASP A 99 -1.14 6.58 -17.14
CA ASP A 99 -1.02 7.98 -16.73
C ASP A 99 -2.38 8.66 -16.76
N LEU A 100 -2.79 9.22 -15.63
CA LEU A 100 -3.93 10.12 -15.55
C LEU A 100 -3.45 11.54 -15.85
N VAL A 101 -3.80 12.04 -17.04
CA VAL A 101 -3.54 13.43 -17.40
C VAL A 101 -4.50 14.30 -16.62
N LEU A 102 -3.96 15.04 -15.66
CA LEU A 102 -4.73 15.97 -14.86
C LEU A 102 -5.15 17.17 -15.68
N ALA A 103 -6.28 17.73 -15.28
CA ALA A 103 -6.92 18.80 -15.98
C ALA A 103 -6.17 20.12 -15.70
N GLY A 104 -5.84 20.38 -14.44
CA GLY A 104 -5.03 21.49 -13.97
C GLY A 104 -3.59 21.09 -13.68
N THR A 105 -2.78 22.08 -13.34
CA THR A 105 -1.40 21.86 -12.88
C THR A 105 -1.43 21.37 -11.43
N PRO A 106 -0.83 20.22 -11.08
CA PRO A 106 -0.72 19.78 -9.70
C PRO A 106 0.10 20.79 -8.88
N THR A 107 -0.40 21.15 -7.71
CA THR A 107 0.23 22.13 -6.81
C THR A 107 0.74 21.47 -5.53
N THR A 108 -0.04 20.54 -4.97
CA THR A 108 0.31 19.79 -3.76
C THR A 108 -0.26 18.38 -3.81
N ALA A 109 0.39 17.47 -3.09
CA ALA A 109 -0.18 16.17 -2.75
C ALA A 109 0.06 15.90 -1.26
N VAL A 110 -0.98 15.41 -0.60
CA VAL A 110 -0.92 14.89 0.77
C VAL A 110 -1.48 13.49 0.73
N TRP A 111 -0.62 12.50 0.92
CA TRP A 111 -1.02 11.10 0.88
C TRP A 111 -0.17 10.26 1.82
N GLU A 112 -0.71 9.10 2.19
CA GLU A 112 -0.08 8.17 3.11
C GLU A 112 -0.27 6.72 2.68
N VAL A 113 0.69 5.88 3.04
CA VAL A 113 0.53 4.42 3.04
C VAL A 113 0.36 3.99 4.48
N ASP A 114 -0.81 3.44 4.81
CA ASP A 114 -1.04 2.77 6.09
C ASP A 114 -0.54 1.33 5.97
N PRO A 115 0.57 0.95 6.64
CA PRO A 115 1.07 -0.42 6.58
C PRO A 115 0.03 -1.43 7.09
N TRP A 116 -0.84 -1.06 8.05
CA TRP A 116 -1.85 -1.96 8.61
C TRP A 116 -2.86 -2.45 7.56
N THR A 117 -3.19 -1.60 6.59
CA THR A 117 -4.12 -1.91 5.50
C THR A 117 -3.40 -2.13 4.17
N ALA A 118 -2.12 -1.78 4.06
CA ALA A 118 -1.35 -1.72 2.83
C ALA A 118 -2.08 -0.99 1.70
N GLU A 119 -2.66 0.15 2.04
CA GLU A 119 -3.40 1.01 1.15
C GLU A 119 -2.76 2.40 1.12
N LEU A 120 -2.56 2.92 -0.09
CA LEU A 120 -2.23 4.32 -0.32
C LEU A 120 -3.53 5.11 -0.36
N THR A 121 -3.67 6.14 0.49
CA THR A 121 -4.78 7.08 0.41
C THR A 121 -4.28 8.51 0.39
N GLY A 122 -4.99 9.42 -0.28
CA GLY A 122 -4.69 10.83 -0.17
C GLY A 122 -5.36 11.70 -1.21
N THR A 123 -4.90 12.94 -1.29
CA THR A 123 -5.48 13.97 -2.17
C THR A 123 -4.39 14.74 -2.90
N VAL A 124 -4.56 14.85 -4.22
CA VAL A 124 -3.81 15.75 -5.08
C VAL A 124 -4.64 17.00 -5.30
N THR A 125 -4.05 18.17 -5.07
CA THR A 125 -4.66 19.47 -5.40
C THR A 125 -4.07 20.00 -6.68
N THR A 126 -4.91 20.56 -7.54
CA THR A 126 -4.51 21.19 -8.80
C THR A 126 -5.06 22.62 -8.88
N THR A 127 -4.65 23.35 -9.93
CA THR A 127 -5.24 24.65 -10.26
C THR A 127 -6.71 24.58 -10.69
N ARG A 128 -7.25 23.39 -10.96
CA ARG A 128 -8.62 23.19 -11.45
C ARG A 128 -9.51 22.34 -10.53
N GLY A 129 -8.99 21.79 -9.44
CA GLY A 129 -9.78 21.01 -8.50
C GLY A 129 -8.92 20.05 -7.68
N THR A 130 -9.49 18.91 -7.31
CA THR A 130 -8.78 17.89 -6.54
C THR A 130 -9.02 16.49 -7.10
N VAL A 131 -8.06 15.60 -6.86
CA VAL A 131 -8.18 14.17 -7.09
C VAL A 131 -7.89 13.47 -5.76
N ALA A 132 -8.93 12.98 -5.09
CA ALA A 132 -8.78 12.05 -3.98
C ALA A 132 -8.55 10.64 -4.53
N LEU A 133 -7.63 9.89 -3.94
CA LEU A 133 -7.24 8.55 -4.40
C LEU A 133 -7.12 7.56 -3.24
N SER A 134 -7.43 6.31 -3.55
CA SER A 134 -7.27 5.13 -2.71
C SER A 134 -6.74 4.01 -3.63
N VAL A 135 -5.55 3.49 -3.35
CA VAL A 135 -4.82 2.57 -4.22
C VAL A 135 -4.27 1.41 -3.41
N LEU A 136 -4.50 0.19 -3.88
CA LEU A 136 -3.92 -1.01 -3.29
C LEU A 136 -3.64 -2.08 -4.33
N VAL A 137 -2.77 -3.01 -3.96
CA VAL A 137 -2.49 -4.23 -4.74
C VAL A 137 -3.00 -5.39 -3.90
N PRO A 138 -4.19 -5.93 -4.18
CA PRO A 138 -4.84 -6.89 -3.30
C PRO A 138 -4.09 -8.22 -3.28
N ARG A 139 -3.91 -8.80 -2.09
CA ARG A 139 -3.38 -10.16 -1.95
C ARG A 139 -4.27 -11.19 -2.67
N GLY A 140 -3.63 -12.07 -3.44
CA GLY A 140 -4.29 -13.16 -4.18
C GLY A 140 -4.74 -12.81 -5.60
N HIS A 141 -4.58 -11.56 -6.04
CA HIS A 141 -4.91 -11.11 -7.40
C HIS A 141 -3.83 -10.17 -7.93
N ASP A 142 -3.25 -10.48 -9.08
CA ASP A 142 -2.15 -9.70 -9.68
C ASP A 142 -2.69 -8.48 -10.45
N VAL A 143 -3.39 -7.60 -9.73
CA VAL A 143 -3.95 -6.35 -10.26
C VAL A 143 -3.65 -5.18 -9.33
N LEU A 144 -3.53 -3.98 -9.88
CA LEU A 144 -3.65 -2.72 -9.14
C LEU A 144 -5.12 -2.30 -9.15
N LEU A 145 -5.64 -1.96 -7.97
CA LEU A 145 -6.94 -1.34 -7.81
C LEU A 145 -6.75 0.12 -7.39
N ALA A 146 -7.33 1.06 -8.12
CA ALA A 146 -7.34 2.46 -7.74
C ALA A 146 -8.76 3.04 -7.81
N ARG A 147 -9.22 3.62 -6.71
CA ARG A 147 -10.44 4.42 -6.66
C ARG A 147 -10.06 5.89 -6.63
N LEU A 148 -10.66 6.67 -7.52
CA LEU A 148 -10.43 8.10 -7.64
C LEU A 148 -11.75 8.86 -7.52
N HIS A 149 -11.70 10.03 -6.90
CA HIS A 149 -12.79 11.01 -6.89
C HIS A 149 -12.25 12.35 -7.33
N THR A 150 -12.76 12.84 -8.46
CA THR A 150 -12.35 14.11 -9.06
C THR A 150 -13.36 15.20 -8.75
N THR A 151 -12.91 16.41 -8.43
CA THR A 151 -13.80 17.56 -8.19
C THR A 151 -13.44 18.74 -9.09
N GLY A 152 -14.41 19.61 -9.37
CA GLY A 152 -14.20 20.80 -10.19
C GLY A 152 -13.78 20.45 -11.62
N GLY A 153 -12.80 21.17 -12.15
CA GLY A 153 -12.26 20.91 -13.48
C GLY A 153 -11.50 19.60 -13.62
N GLU A 154 -11.14 18.91 -12.54
CA GLU A 154 -10.49 17.59 -12.59
C GLU A 154 -11.44 16.47 -13.06
N GLU A 155 -12.75 16.73 -13.17
CA GLU A 155 -13.67 15.79 -13.81
C GLU A 155 -13.29 15.48 -15.27
N ALA A 156 -12.56 16.40 -15.92
CA ALA A 156 -12.00 16.25 -17.25
C ALA A 156 -10.69 15.44 -17.31
N ALA A 157 -10.11 15.05 -16.16
CA ALA A 157 -8.90 14.22 -16.15
C ALA A 157 -9.14 12.89 -16.88
N ALA A 158 -8.15 12.43 -17.63
CA ALA A 158 -8.31 11.26 -18.50
C ALA A 158 -7.07 10.38 -18.49
N PHE A 159 -7.27 9.06 -18.49
CA PHE A 159 -6.18 8.12 -18.62
C PHE A 159 -5.68 8.08 -20.07
N THR A 160 -4.36 8.12 -20.25
CA THR A 160 -3.69 7.98 -21.54
C THR A 160 -2.68 6.84 -21.51
N THR A 161 -2.39 6.31 -22.69
CA THR A 161 -1.37 5.28 -22.91
C THR A 161 -0.22 5.79 -23.80
N GLU A 162 -0.12 7.10 -24.00
CA GLU A 162 0.83 7.73 -24.95
C GLU A 162 2.28 7.84 -24.43
N THR A 163 2.61 7.32 -23.24
CA THR A 163 3.89 7.57 -22.55
C THR A 163 5.01 6.56 -22.79
N GLY A 164 4.85 5.65 -23.75
CA GLY A 164 5.98 4.88 -24.34
C GLY A 164 6.52 3.67 -23.55
N LEU A 165 6.03 3.39 -22.33
CA LEU A 165 6.29 2.14 -21.58
C LEU A 165 5.12 1.14 -21.77
N PRO A 166 5.24 -0.16 -21.44
CA PRO A 166 4.30 -1.13 -21.98
C PRO A 166 2.87 -0.84 -21.51
N LYS A 167 1.96 -0.88 -22.49
CA LYS A 167 0.53 -0.67 -22.28
C LYS A 167 -0.05 -1.88 -21.58
N GLY A 168 -0.07 -1.82 -20.26
CA GLY A 168 -0.76 -2.82 -19.44
C GLY A 168 -2.25 -2.80 -19.77
N PRO A 169 -2.91 -3.96 -19.89
CA PRO A 169 -4.37 -4.02 -19.90
C PRO A 169 -4.91 -3.32 -18.65
N TRP A 170 -5.96 -2.54 -18.85
CA TRP A 170 -6.65 -1.83 -17.79
C TRP A 170 -8.12 -1.66 -18.13
N ARG A 171 -8.91 -1.36 -17.11
CA ARG A 171 -10.32 -1.02 -17.23
C ARG A 171 -10.66 0.08 -16.23
N GLU A 172 -11.32 1.13 -16.70
CA GLU A 172 -11.95 2.14 -15.84
C GLU A 172 -13.46 1.97 -15.87
N ARG A 173 -14.07 2.14 -14.70
CA ARG A 173 -15.50 2.32 -14.54
C ARG A 173 -15.74 3.68 -13.91
N ARG A 174 -16.67 4.46 -14.47
CA ARG A 174 -17.06 5.77 -13.95
C ARG A 174 -18.48 5.73 -13.39
N SER A 175 -18.70 6.41 -12.28
CA SER A 175 -20.02 6.62 -11.67
C SER A 175 -20.05 8.03 -11.09
N GLY A 176 -20.59 8.98 -11.87
CA GLY A 176 -20.46 10.40 -11.58
C GLY A 176 -18.98 10.81 -11.55
N THR A 177 -18.56 11.39 -10.42
CA THR A 177 -17.17 11.81 -10.16
C THR A 177 -16.28 10.68 -9.63
N ALA A 178 -16.87 9.53 -9.27
CA ALA A 178 -16.15 8.36 -8.82
C ALA A 178 -15.61 7.56 -10.01
N ARG A 179 -14.37 7.09 -9.88
CA ARG A 179 -13.69 6.25 -10.87
C ARG A 179 -13.10 5.04 -10.16
N LEU A 180 -13.25 3.88 -10.77
CA LEU A 180 -12.60 2.65 -10.35
C LEU A 180 -11.73 2.15 -11.49
N LEU A 181 -10.43 2.06 -11.25
CA LEU A 181 -9.42 1.56 -12.16
C LEU A 181 -8.96 0.18 -11.68
N VAL A 182 -8.86 -0.74 -12.65
CA VAL A 182 -8.18 -2.03 -12.51
C VAL A 182 -7.10 -2.10 -13.57
N ALA A 183 -5.86 -2.38 -13.20
CA ALA A 183 -4.73 -2.49 -14.14
C ALA A 183 -3.81 -3.65 -13.78
N SER A 184 -3.16 -4.28 -14.76
CA SER A 184 -2.17 -5.34 -14.54
C SER A 184 -1.24 -5.43 -15.76
N PRO A 185 -0.01 -5.97 -15.64
CA PRO A 185 0.80 -6.31 -16.79
C PRO A 185 0.15 -7.39 -17.68
N ARG A 186 -0.79 -8.20 -17.15
CA ARG A 186 -1.41 -9.32 -17.88
C ARG A 186 -2.91 -9.12 -18.11
N ALA A 187 -3.35 -9.40 -19.34
CA ALA A 187 -4.74 -9.16 -19.75
C ALA A 187 -5.73 -10.11 -19.07
N GLY A 188 -5.29 -11.34 -18.82
CA GLY A 188 -6.07 -12.33 -18.09
C GLY A 188 -6.44 -11.86 -16.68
N ASP A 189 -5.51 -11.19 -15.98
CA ASP A 189 -5.72 -10.72 -14.60
C ASP A 189 -6.79 -9.62 -14.56
N VAL A 190 -6.73 -8.64 -15.48
CA VAL A 190 -7.77 -7.60 -15.58
C VAL A 190 -9.11 -8.17 -16.04
N ALA A 191 -9.09 -9.12 -16.98
CA ALA A 191 -10.30 -9.77 -17.46
C ALA A 191 -10.94 -10.63 -16.37
N ALA A 192 -10.19 -11.24 -15.45
CA ALA A 192 -10.76 -12.05 -14.38
C ALA A 192 -11.59 -11.23 -13.39
N VAL A 193 -11.16 -10.01 -13.06
CA VAL A 193 -11.83 -9.14 -12.08
C VAL A 193 -13.22 -8.75 -12.56
N ARG A 194 -14.26 -9.06 -11.77
CA ARG A 194 -15.63 -8.56 -11.93
C ARG A 194 -15.90 -7.43 -10.93
N ASP A 195 -16.88 -6.59 -11.21
CA ASP A 195 -17.23 -5.46 -10.33
C ASP A 195 -17.63 -5.91 -8.91
N ALA A 196 -18.35 -7.04 -8.81
CA ALA A 196 -18.73 -7.64 -7.53
C ALA A 196 -17.54 -8.08 -6.68
N ASP A 197 -16.39 -8.33 -7.31
CA ASP A 197 -15.21 -8.88 -6.63
C ASP A 197 -14.45 -7.81 -5.84
N TYR A 198 -14.65 -6.52 -6.12
CA TYR A 198 -13.87 -5.44 -5.50
C TYR A 198 -13.91 -5.49 -3.98
N ALA A 199 -15.11 -5.52 -3.39
CA ALA A 199 -15.27 -5.54 -1.94
C ALA A 199 -14.68 -6.82 -1.31
N GLU A 200 -14.78 -7.96 -2.01
CA GLU A 200 -14.20 -9.23 -1.57
C GLU A 200 -12.66 -9.20 -1.62
N MET A 201 -12.08 -8.66 -2.70
CA MET A 201 -10.63 -8.49 -2.86
C MET A 201 -10.06 -7.59 -1.75
N VAL A 202 -10.70 -6.44 -1.50
CA VAL A 202 -10.33 -5.53 -0.40
C VAL A 202 -10.45 -6.25 0.94
N GLY A 203 -11.55 -6.94 1.21
CA GLY A 203 -11.76 -7.66 2.47
C GLY A 203 -10.76 -8.80 2.71
N ARG A 204 -10.34 -9.53 1.67
CA ARG A 204 -9.27 -10.54 1.76
C ARG A 204 -7.91 -9.89 2.01
N HIS A 205 -7.62 -8.83 1.29
CA HIS A 205 -6.38 -8.06 1.42
C HIS A 205 -6.19 -7.52 2.84
N LEU A 206 -7.21 -6.85 3.38
CA LEU A 206 -7.18 -6.30 4.74
C LEU A 206 -6.97 -7.40 5.79
N ARG A 207 -7.74 -8.49 5.72
CA ARG A 207 -7.57 -9.62 6.65
C ARG A 207 -6.15 -10.20 6.59
N TRP A 208 -5.61 -10.37 5.39
CA TRP A 208 -4.25 -10.89 5.24
C TRP A 208 -3.21 -10.01 5.93
N TRP A 209 -3.25 -8.69 5.71
CA TRP A 209 -2.30 -7.76 6.32
C TRP A 209 -2.45 -7.68 7.83
N GLN A 210 -3.68 -7.64 8.32
CA GLN A 210 -3.98 -7.64 9.76
C GLN A 210 -3.48 -8.92 10.44
N GLU A 211 -3.70 -10.10 9.83
CA GLU A 211 -3.18 -11.37 10.32
C GLU A 211 -1.64 -11.43 10.28
N PHE A 212 -1.04 -10.90 9.22
CA PHE A 212 0.42 -10.83 9.08
C PHE A 212 1.04 -10.03 10.23
N TYR A 213 0.56 -8.81 10.47
CA TYR A 213 1.10 -7.97 11.55
C TYR A 213 0.79 -8.49 12.95
N THR A 214 -0.37 -9.15 13.12
CA THR A 214 -0.70 -9.79 14.39
C THR A 214 0.29 -10.91 14.73
N ARG A 215 0.78 -11.66 13.72
CA ARG A 215 1.77 -12.72 13.89
C ARG A 215 3.22 -12.24 13.97
N SER A 216 3.50 -11.00 13.56
CA SER A 216 4.86 -10.46 13.47
C SER A 216 5.20 -9.44 14.58
N LEU A 217 4.51 -9.50 15.73
CA LEU A 217 4.67 -8.49 16.78
C LEU A 217 6.12 -8.38 17.29
N VAL A 218 6.73 -7.22 17.06
CA VAL A 218 7.95 -6.78 17.72
C VAL A 218 7.72 -5.43 18.36
N SER A 219 8.03 -5.32 19.66
CA SER A 219 8.00 -4.06 20.39
C SER A 219 9.41 -3.64 20.77
N VAL A 220 9.83 -2.47 20.29
CA VAL A 220 11.12 -1.86 20.62
C VAL A 220 10.85 -0.55 21.38
N PRO A 221 11.58 -0.24 22.47
CA PRO A 221 11.38 1.01 23.20
C PRO A 221 11.64 2.26 22.36
N ASP A 222 12.63 2.21 21.47
CA ASP A 222 12.94 3.27 20.53
C ASP A 222 11.92 3.32 19.38
N LYS A 223 11.17 4.42 19.29
CA LYS A 223 10.11 4.60 18.29
C LYS A 223 10.63 4.74 16.87
N THR A 224 11.81 5.29 16.68
CA THR A 224 12.40 5.43 15.33
C THR A 224 12.81 4.07 14.79
N ALA A 225 13.49 3.26 15.60
CA ALA A 225 13.87 1.89 15.26
C ALA A 225 12.64 1.00 15.03
N GLN A 226 11.60 1.15 15.87
CA GLN A 226 10.34 0.43 15.72
C GLN A 226 9.66 0.77 14.37
N ARG A 227 9.56 2.05 14.02
CA ARG A 227 8.99 2.47 12.73
C ARG A 227 9.78 1.93 11.55
N PHE A 228 11.11 2.04 11.61
CA PHE A 228 11.99 1.51 10.58
C PHE A 228 11.79 0.00 10.39
N TYR A 229 11.75 -0.77 11.48
CA TYR A 229 11.47 -2.21 11.43
C TYR A 229 10.16 -2.52 10.71
N TRP A 230 9.06 -1.85 11.09
CA TRP A 230 7.75 -2.08 10.49
C TRP A 230 7.68 -1.68 9.02
N ILE A 231 8.36 -0.61 8.63
CA ILE A 231 8.47 -0.18 7.22
C ILE A 231 9.26 -1.21 6.41
N GLN A 232 10.37 -1.73 6.93
CA GLN A 232 11.11 -2.78 6.22
C GLN A 232 10.30 -4.07 6.12
N LEU A 233 9.59 -4.44 7.18
CA LEU A 233 8.72 -5.61 7.18
C LEU A 233 7.57 -5.48 6.18
N TYR A 234 6.96 -4.29 6.08
CA TYR A 234 5.97 -3.95 5.06
C TYR A 234 6.53 -4.18 3.65
N LYS A 235 7.68 -3.56 3.34
CA LYS A 235 8.32 -3.68 2.02
C LYS A 235 8.65 -5.13 1.67
N ALA A 236 9.14 -5.89 2.64
CA ALA A 236 9.46 -7.29 2.47
C ALA A 236 8.22 -8.14 2.19
N ALA A 237 7.12 -7.94 2.93
CA ALA A 237 5.84 -8.62 2.70
C ALA A 237 5.21 -8.27 1.35
N ALA A 238 5.31 -7.00 0.94
CA ALA A 238 4.85 -6.50 -0.35
C ALA A 238 5.61 -7.14 -1.54
N LEU A 239 6.83 -7.63 -1.32
CA LEU A 239 7.66 -8.29 -2.34
C LEU A 239 7.62 -9.83 -2.28
N THR A 240 6.98 -10.42 -1.28
CA THR A 240 7.01 -11.88 -1.09
C THR A 240 5.62 -12.50 -1.04
N ARG A 241 5.44 -13.55 -1.84
CA ARG A 241 4.16 -14.24 -2.04
C ARG A 241 3.77 -15.13 -0.86
N ALA A 242 4.76 -15.70 -0.17
CA ALA A 242 4.55 -16.59 0.97
C ALA A 242 5.27 -16.05 2.21
N PRO A 243 4.60 -15.93 3.38
CA PRO A 243 5.21 -15.40 4.59
C PRO A 243 6.40 -16.23 5.09
N HIS A 244 6.43 -17.52 4.77
CA HIS A 244 7.53 -18.44 5.10
C HIS A 244 8.80 -18.14 4.29
N ALA A 245 8.67 -17.67 3.04
CA ALA A 245 9.83 -17.42 2.19
C ALA A 245 10.71 -16.25 2.68
N LEU A 246 10.16 -15.36 3.52
CA LEU A 246 10.90 -14.22 4.09
C LEU A 246 11.89 -14.61 5.19
N LEU A 247 11.58 -15.66 5.97
CA LEU A 247 12.31 -15.99 7.20
C LEU A 247 12.65 -17.49 7.34
N THR A 248 12.05 -18.38 6.55
CA THR A 248 12.27 -19.84 6.60
C THR A 248 12.88 -20.41 5.33
N GLY A 249 13.21 -19.57 4.33
CA GLY A 249 13.78 -20.03 3.06
C GLY A 249 15.14 -20.72 3.17
N SER A 250 15.79 -20.66 4.34
CA SER A 250 17.08 -21.29 4.57
C SER A 250 16.98 -22.78 4.87
N ASN A 251 15.83 -23.31 5.35
CA ASN A 251 15.65 -24.65 5.97
C ASN A 251 16.65 -24.99 7.10
N HIS A 252 17.68 -24.19 7.27
CA HIS A 252 18.65 -24.13 8.33
C HIS A 252 17.91 -23.72 9.60
N LEU A 253 17.71 -24.68 10.50
CA LEU A 253 16.93 -24.64 11.77
C LEU A 253 15.52 -25.24 11.74
N ASP A 254 15.07 -25.89 10.66
CA ASP A 254 13.90 -26.79 10.74
C ASP A 254 14.39 -28.15 11.28
N PRO A 255 14.09 -28.54 12.54
CA PRO A 255 14.38 -29.88 13.00
C PRO A 255 13.38 -30.80 12.31
N GLY A 256 13.73 -31.25 11.10
CA GLY A 256 12.88 -32.11 10.29
C GLY A 256 12.21 -33.20 11.15
N ARG A 257 10.96 -33.53 10.83
CA ARG A 257 10.09 -34.45 11.58
C ARG A 257 10.71 -35.83 11.91
N ASP A 258 11.88 -36.14 11.37
CA ASP A 258 12.63 -37.37 11.56
C ASP A 258 13.71 -37.29 12.68
N ALA A 259 13.86 -36.17 13.38
CA ALA A 259 14.88 -36.00 14.43
C ALA A 259 14.59 -36.74 15.75
N VAL A 260 13.55 -37.58 15.81
CA VAL A 260 13.27 -38.44 16.96
C VAL A 260 13.97 -39.79 16.80
N SER A 261 15.23 -39.79 17.24
CA SER A 261 15.94 -40.86 17.97
C SER A 261 16.59 -42.04 17.23
N ALA A 262 17.91 -42.14 17.41
CA ALA A 262 18.58 -43.38 17.82
C ALA A 262 19.67 -43.04 18.88
N PRO A 263 19.76 -43.73 20.03
CA PRO A 263 20.77 -43.46 21.02
C PRO A 263 22.12 -44.00 20.54
N GLY A 264 23.09 -43.10 20.34
CA GLY A 264 24.48 -43.45 20.00
C GLY A 264 25.04 -42.79 18.73
N SER A 265 24.25 -42.07 17.94
CA SER A 265 24.78 -41.25 16.85
C SER A 265 25.08 -39.84 17.34
N ARG A 266 26.26 -39.30 17.00
CA ARG A 266 26.49 -37.84 17.08
C ARG A 266 25.54 -37.21 16.06
N GLY A 267 24.44 -36.65 16.54
CA GLY A 267 23.51 -35.88 15.72
C GLY A 267 24.21 -34.70 15.03
N PRO A 268 23.64 -34.15 13.96
CA PRO A 268 24.18 -32.97 13.31
C PRO A 268 24.34 -31.83 14.34
N ALA A 269 25.37 -31.01 14.18
CA ALA A 269 25.58 -29.83 15.01
C ALA A 269 24.39 -28.87 14.82
N VAL A 270 23.41 -28.94 15.72
CA VAL A 270 22.25 -28.05 15.76
C VAL A 270 22.65 -26.81 16.54
N ALA A 271 22.31 -25.63 16.02
CA ALA A 271 22.49 -24.39 16.76
C ALA A 271 21.61 -24.42 18.01
N ILE A 272 22.23 -24.38 19.18
CA ILE A 272 21.51 -24.27 20.45
C ILE A 272 21.18 -22.79 20.67
N PRO A 273 19.93 -22.43 20.98
CA PRO A 273 19.56 -21.05 21.29
C PRO A 273 20.48 -20.51 22.39
N GLY A 274 21.04 -19.31 22.17
CA GLY A 274 21.83 -18.64 23.18
C GLY A 274 20.96 -18.36 24.40
N THR A 275 21.24 -19.04 25.52
CA THR A 275 20.66 -18.67 26.81
C THR A 275 21.27 -17.34 27.19
N GLY A 276 20.60 -16.24 26.83
CA GLY A 276 21.06 -14.89 27.12
C GLY A 276 21.49 -14.81 28.58
N SER A 277 22.78 -14.56 28.82
CA SER A 277 23.30 -14.40 30.16
C SER A 277 22.69 -13.10 30.70
N LYS A 278 21.83 -13.20 31.72
CA LYS A 278 21.56 -12.04 32.57
C LYS A 278 22.82 -11.81 33.40
N GLY A 279 23.67 -10.90 32.95
CA GLY A 279 24.77 -10.29 33.68
C GLY A 279 24.69 -8.79 33.51
#